data_AF-A0A9P4JPR3-F1
#
_entry.id   AF-A0A9P4JPR3-F1
#
_cell.length_a   1.000
_cell.length_b   1.000
_cell.length_c   1.000
_cell.angle_alpha   90.00
_cell.angle_beta   90.00
_cell.angle_gamma   90.00
#
_symmetry.space_group_name_H-M   'P 1'
#
loop_
_entity.id
_entity.type
_entity.pdbx_description
1 polymer ?
#
loop_
_entity_poly.entity_id
_entity_poly.type
_entity_poly.pdbx_seq_one_letter_code
_entity_poly.pdbx_strand_id
1 'polypeptide(L)'
;MPTWFVHGFKWPRKLIRVHVIINDLDDAAPEWLMAPATSAALTSSFQKLYPENMAHLPSLRFIEQYDPEDLTSKSQPYAYVCDQVHEVRLGVDIDDIRGRGVANEAWGALVDLRDKIAPGEKPGWFVVVNGDVDRIAPPSEALQALLQPSSSGSQTGPASGGSSVNAIAEEDDDGEEFPRRPEEVCCDHDLPNPHS
;
A
#
# COMPACT_ATOMS: atom_id res chain seq x y z
N MET A 1 0.41 -11.14 14.63
CA MET A 1 0.62 -11.16 13.16
C MET A 1 -0.68 -11.57 12.50
N PRO A 2 -1.35 -10.65 11.77
CA PRO A 2 -2.47 -11.01 10.92
C PRO A 2 -2.22 -12.30 10.11
N THR A 3 -3.19 -13.20 10.16
CA THR A 3 -3.14 -14.49 9.49
C THR A 3 -4.41 -14.67 8.69
N TRP A 4 -4.31 -15.23 7.48
CA TRP A 4 -5.46 -15.50 6.63
C TRP A 4 -5.47 -16.96 6.22
N PHE A 5 -6.66 -17.52 6.14
CA PHE A 5 -6.94 -18.74 5.42
C PHE A 5 -7.58 -18.38 4.08
N VAL A 6 -6.95 -18.79 2.98
CA VAL A 6 -7.29 -18.29 1.65
C VAL A 6 -7.42 -19.43 0.64
N HIS A 7 -8.31 -19.25 -0.32
CA HIS A 7 -8.34 -20.00 -1.56
C HIS A 7 -7.83 -19.10 -2.68
N GLY A 8 -6.93 -19.62 -3.52
CA GLY A 8 -6.25 -18.81 -4.53
C GLY A 8 -5.08 -19.54 -5.15
N PHE A 9 -4.13 -18.78 -5.68
CA PHE A 9 -2.85 -19.30 -6.18
C PHE A 9 -1.71 -18.36 -5.83
N LYS A 10 -0.48 -18.90 -5.85
CA LYS A 10 0.73 -18.10 -5.66
C LYS A 10 1.02 -17.31 -6.93
N TRP A 11 1.34 -16.03 -6.78
CA TRP A 11 1.81 -15.17 -7.85
C TRP A 11 3.28 -14.83 -7.60
N PRO A 12 4.22 -15.43 -8.37
CA PRO A 12 5.65 -15.21 -8.20
C PRO A 12 6.02 -13.72 -8.31
N ARG A 13 6.87 -13.23 -7.40
CA ARG A 13 7.28 -11.81 -7.35
C ARG A 13 7.82 -11.28 -8.67
N LYS A 14 8.56 -12.12 -9.40
CA LYS A 14 9.09 -11.78 -10.73
C LYS A 14 7.96 -11.46 -11.71
N LEU A 15 6.88 -12.23 -11.69
CA LEU A 15 5.73 -12.05 -12.57
C LEU A 15 4.85 -10.87 -12.15
N ILE A 16 4.72 -10.62 -10.84
CA ILE A 16 4.07 -9.41 -10.32
C ILE A 16 4.77 -8.16 -10.87
N ARG A 17 6.09 -8.07 -10.72
CA ARG A 17 6.87 -6.93 -11.22
C ARG A 17 6.71 -6.76 -12.73
N VAL A 18 6.76 -7.85 -13.49
CA VAL A 18 6.53 -7.83 -14.94
C VAL A 18 5.13 -7.31 -15.28
N HIS A 19 4.09 -7.75 -14.55
CA HIS A 19 2.72 -7.27 -14.76
C HIS A 19 2.58 -5.77 -14.49
N VAL A 20 3.18 -5.27 -13.41
CA VAL A 20 3.19 -3.85 -13.06
C VAL A 20 3.87 -3.03 -14.17
N ILE A 21 5.03 -3.47 -14.66
CA ILE A 21 5.79 -2.76 -15.70
C ILE A 21 5.07 -2.77 -17.05
N ILE A 22 4.57 -3.93 -17.50
CA ILE A 22 3.94 -4.07 -18.83
C ILE A 22 2.64 -3.26 -18.92
N ASN A 23 1.91 -3.14 -17.81
CA ASN A 23 0.62 -2.45 -17.77
C ASN A 23 0.69 -1.03 -17.21
N ASP A 24 1.90 -0.49 -17.04
CA ASP A 24 2.13 0.90 -16.63
C ASP A 24 1.36 1.28 -15.35
N LEU A 25 1.50 0.43 -14.31
CA LEU A 25 0.78 0.60 -13.04
C LEU A 25 1.60 1.43 -12.05
N ASP A 26 1.66 2.75 -12.25
CA ASP A 26 2.46 3.67 -11.43
C ASP A 26 2.12 3.63 -9.93
N ASP A 27 0.84 3.47 -9.60
CA ASP A 27 0.35 3.40 -8.21
C ASP A 27 0.57 2.02 -7.54
N ALA A 28 1.13 1.06 -8.27
CA ALA A 28 1.34 -0.30 -7.79
C ALA A 28 2.76 -0.50 -7.22
N ALA A 29 2.83 -0.81 -5.93
CA ALA A 29 4.03 -1.27 -5.26
C ALA A 29 4.14 -2.80 -5.38
N PRO A 30 5.00 -3.36 -6.24
CA PRO A 30 5.07 -4.79 -6.47
C PRO A 30 5.56 -5.59 -5.26
N GLU A 31 6.02 -4.93 -4.19
CA GLU A 31 6.48 -5.53 -2.92
C GLU A 31 5.43 -5.47 -1.79
N TRP A 32 4.29 -4.80 -2.03
CA TRP A 32 3.22 -4.62 -1.05
C TRP A 32 1.85 -4.59 -1.73
N LEU A 33 1.36 -5.76 -2.13
CA LEU A 33 0.10 -5.84 -2.90
C LEU A 33 -1.13 -5.46 -2.09
N MET A 34 -1.06 -5.60 -0.77
CA MET A 34 -2.16 -5.24 0.14
C MET A 34 -2.29 -3.73 0.38
N ALA A 35 -1.36 -2.90 -0.13
CA ALA A 35 -1.50 -1.45 -0.08
C ALA A 35 -2.79 -1.03 -0.82
N PRO A 36 -3.61 -0.12 -0.26
CA PRO A 36 -4.88 0.27 -0.88
C PRO A 36 -4.74 0.72 -2.35
N ALA A 37 -3.76 1.57 -2.65
CA ALA A 37 -3.49 2.05 -4.00
C ALA A 37 -3.09 0.90 -4.95
N THR A 38 -2.21 0.01 -4.49
CA THR A 38 -1.72 -1.12 -5.28
C THR A 38 -2.82 -2.15 -5.56
N SER A 39 -3.60 -2.50 -4.53
CA SER A 39 -4.76 -3.39 -4.69
C SER A 39 -5.78 -2.81 -5.67
N ALA A 40 -6.06 -1.51 -5.61
CA ALA A 40 -6.99 -0.85 -6.53
C ALA A 40 -6.45 -0.81 -7.97
N ALA A 41 -5.17 -0.49 -8.16
CA ALA A 41 -4.52 -0.47 -9.46
C ALA A 41 -4.50 -1.86 -10.11
N LEU A 42 -4.11 -2.90 -9.37
CA LEU A 42 -4.12 -4.29 -9.85
C LEU A 42 -5.53 -4.79 -10.18
N THR A 43 -6.51 -4.50 -9.32
CA THR A 43 -7.91 -4.88 -9.56
C THR A 43 -8.44 -4.22 -10.83
N SER A 44 -8.17 -2.92 -11.02
CA SER A 44 -8.58 -2.17 -12.20
C SER A 44 -7.89 -2.68 -13.47
N SER A 45 -6.60 -3.05 -13.37
CA SER A 45 -5.85 -3.69 -14.46
C SER A 45 -6.47 -5.02 -14.85
N PHE A 46 -6.80 -5.88 -13.88
CA PHE A 46 -7.40 -7.19 -14.15
C PHE A 46 -8.81 -7.06 -14.76
N GLN A 47 -9.61 -6.10 -14.30
CA GLN A 47 -10.92 -5.82 -14.89
C GLN A 47 -10.83 -5.39 -16.36
N LYS A 48 -9.78 -4.64 -16.74
CA LYS A 48 -9.54 -4.22 -18.12
C LYS A 48 -9.03 -5.36 -19.00
N LEU A 49 -8.07 -6.15 -18.50
CA LEU A 49 -7.39 -7.19 -19.29
C LEU A 49 -8.19 -8.49 -19.37
N TYR A 50 -8.92 -8.83 -18.29
CA TYR A 50 -9.57 -10.13 -18.11
C TYR A 50 -11.02 -9.96 -17.63
N PRO A 51 -11.87 -9.20 -18.34
CA PRO A 51 -13.23 -8.87 -17.89
C PRO A 51 -14.09 -10.12 -17.63
N GLU A 52 -14.02 -11.12 -18.52
CA GLU A 52 -14.75 -12.39 -18.38
C GLU A 52 -14.36 -13.15 -17.10
N ASN A 53 -13.06 -13.20 -16.77
CA ASN A 53 -12.58 -13.82 -15.54
C ASN A 53 -13.07 -13.03 -14.31
N MET A 54 -12.96 -11.71 -14.35
CA MET A 54 -13.32 -10.84 -13.24
C MET A 54 -14.83 -10.80 -12.96
N ALA A 55 -15.68 -11.05 -13.98
CA ALA A 55 -17.12 -11.18 -13.80
C ALA A 55 -17.51 -12.33 -12.85
N HIS A 56 -16.69 -13.39 -12.79
CA HIS A 56 -16.87 -14.54 -11.91
C HIS A 56 -16.02 -14.48 -10.63
N LEU A 57 -15.22 -13.41 -10.45
CA LEU A 57 -14.32 -13.22 -9.30
C LEU A 57 -14.56 -11.86 -8.60
N PRO A 58 -15.80 -11.55 -8.15
CA PRO A 58 -16.12 -10.25 -7.56
C PRO A 58 -15.43 -9.99 -6.21
N SER A 59 -14.99 -11.05 -5.52
CA SER A 59 -14.32 -10.99 -4.22
C SER A 59 -12.80 -11.17 -4.30
N LEU A 60 -12.21 -11.04 -5.50
CA LEU A 60 -10.77 -11.20 -5.68
C LEU A 60 -9.99 -10.23 -4.79
N ARG A 61 -9.04 -10.76 -4.02
CA ARG A 61 -8.15 -9.99 -3.16
C ARG A 61 -6.71 -10.47 -3.29
N PHE A 62 -5.79 -9.58 -2.98
CA PHE A 62 -4.36 -9.87 -2.92
C PHE A 62 -3.92 -10.03 -1.48
N ILE A 63 -3.16 -11.08 -1.18
CA ILE A 63 -2.64 -11.34 0.18
C ILE A 63 -1.13 -11.50 0.11
N GLU A 64 -0.43 -10.70 0.92
CA GLU A 64 1.03 -10.67 0.97
C GLU A 64 1.55 -11.56 2.11
N GLN A 65 2.75 -12.11 1.94
CA GLN A 65 3.50 -12.69 3.05
C GLN A 65 4.54 -11.69 3.52
N TYR A 66 4.62 -11.50 4.83
CA TYR A 66 5.60 -10.61 5.39
C TYR A 66 5.87 -10.99 6.84
N ASP A 67 7.15 -10.97 7.21
CA ASP A 67 7.61 -11.14 8.57
C ASP A 67 8.49 -9.92 8.89
N PRO A 68 8.07 -9.01 9.78
CA PRO A 68 8.87 -7.83 10.14
C PRO A 68 10.16 -8.19 10.88
N GLU A 69 10.27 -9.40 11.44
CA GLU A 69 11.48 -9.88 12.12
C GLU A 69 12.49 -10.49 11.13
N ASP A 70 12.07 -10.81 9.90
CA ASP A 70 12.96 -11.26 8.83
C ASP A 70 13.75 -10.09 8.23
N LEU A 71 14.93 -9.84 8.79
CA LEU A 71 15.87 -8.83 8.29
C LEU A 71 16.75 -9.32 7.12
N THR A 72 16.57 -10.58 6.69
CA THR A 72 17.43 -11.19 5.66
C THR A 72 16.83 -11.08 4.27
N SER A 73 15.50 -11.18 4.17
CA SER A 73 14.77 -11.13 2.89
C SER A 73 14.18 -9.74 2.66
N LYS A 74 14.55 -9.11 1.53
CA LYS A 74 13.92 -7.84 1.13
C LYS A 74 12.43 -7.98 0.84
N SER A 75 12.04 -9.13 0.26
CA SER A 75 10.64 -9.46 0.01
C SER A 75 10.43 -10.95 -0.16
N GLN A 76 9.21 -11.38 0.12
CA GLN A 76 8.83 -12.78 -0.02
C GLN A 76 8.67 -13.15 -1.51
N PRO A 77 8.99 -14.41 -1.88
CA PRO A 77 9.13 -14.84 -3.28
C PRO A 77 7.81 -14.84 -4.06
N TYR A 78 6.66 -14.80 -3.38
CA TYR A 78 5.34 -14.76 -3.99
C TYR A 78 4.35 -14.03 -3.06
N ALA A 79 3.33 -13.46 -3.66
CA ALA A 79 2.09 -13.07 -2.98
C ALA A 79 0.97 -14.02 -3.45
N TYR A 80 -0.25 -13.84 -2.95
CA TYR A 80 -1.39 -14.66 -3.32
C TYR A 80 -2.47 -13.82 -4.00
N VAL A 81 -3.09 -14.41 -5.03
CA VAL A 81 -4.28 -13.90 -5.69
C VAL A 81 -5.43 -14.83 -5.31
N CYS A 82 -6.40 -14.31 -4.58
CA CYS A 82 -7.37 -15.11 -3.84
C CYS A 82 -8.80 -14.71 -4.16
N ASP A 83 -9.65 -15.67 -4.49
CA ASP A 83 -11.11 -15.48 -4.64
C ASP A 83 -11.83 -15.55 -3.29
N GLN A 84 -11.31 -16.37 -2.36
CA GLN A 84 -11.81 -16.47 -0.99
C GLN A 84 -10.71 -16.12 0.00
N VAL A 85 -11.03 -15.26 0.97
CA VAL A 85 -10.08 -14.82 2.00
C VAL A 85 -10.81 -14.70 3.32
N HIS A 86 -10.33 -15.43 4.32
CA HIS A 86 -10.83 -15.41 5.69
C HIS A 86 -9.72 -14.97 6.64
N GLU A 87 -9.95 -13.89 7.39
CA GLU A 87 -9.04 -13.45 8.44
C GLU A 87 -9.15 -14.38 9.66
N VAL A 88 -8.02 -14.90 10.12
CA VAL A 88 -7.92 -15.76 11.31
C VAL A 88 -7.56 -14.88 12.51
N ARG A 89 -8.53 -14.68 13.40
CA ARG A 89 -8.32 -13.85 14.61
C ARG A 89 -7.80 -14.66 15.80
N LEU A 90 -8.57 -15.66 16.24
CA LEU A 90 -8.20 -16.56 17.33
C LEU A 90 -8.04 -18.00 16.84
N GLY A 91 -8.87 -18.41 15.90
CA GLY A 91 -8.88 -19.73 15.30
C GLY A 91 -9.98 -19.81 14.25
N VAL A 92 -9.91 -20.85 13.42
CA VAL A 92 -10.90 -21.10 12.39
C VAL A 92 -11.03 -22.59 12.13
N ASP A 93 -12.25 -23.04 11.86
CA ASP A 93 -12.49 -24.41 11.41
C ASP A 93 -12.22 -24.48 9.90
N ILE A 94 -11.18 -25.22 9.54
CA ILE A 94 -10.74 -25.37 8.15
C ILE A 94 -11.77 -26.16 7.34
N ASP A 95 -12.42 -27.14 7.94
CA ASP A 95 -13.37 -27.99 7.23
C ASP A 95 -14.69 -27.25 6.98
N ASP A 96 -15.11 -26.36 7.88
CA ASP A 96 -16.23 -25.44 7.63
C ASP A 96 -15.97 -24.54 6.42
N ILE A 97 -14.79 -23.90 6.36
CA ILE A 97 -14.48 -23.00 5.25
C ILE A 97 -14.35 -23.77 3.95
N ARG A 98 -13.56 -24.84 3.92
CA ARG A 98 -13.34 -25.64 2.71
C ARG A 98 -14.62 -26.35 2.26
N GLY A 99 -15.49 -26.72 3.20
CA GLY A 99 -16.77 -27.37 2.95
C GLY A 99 -17.75 -26.49 2.18
N ARG A 100 -17.62 -25.16 2.25
CA ARG A 100 -18.38 -24.24 1.39
C ARG A 100 -18.03 -24.38 -0.10
N GLY A 101 -16.84 -24.88 -0.40
CA GLY A 101 -16.35 -25.09 -1.75
C GLY A 101 -16.15 -23.79 -2.53
N VAL A 102 -15.89 -23.95 -3.82
CA VAL A 102 -15.73 -22.86 -4.79
C VAL A 102 -16.70 -23.15 -5.93
N ALA A 103 -17.48 -22.15 -6.35
CA ALA A 103 -18.39 -22.31 -7.48
C ALA A 103 -17.63 -22.68 -8.75
N ASN A 104 -18.19 -23.53 -9.61
CA ASN A 104 -17.49 -24.06 -10.79
C ASN A 104 -17.03 -22.94 -11.74
N GLU A 105 -17.86 -21.92 -11.92
CA GLU A 105 -17.58 -20.75 -12.76
C GLU A 105 -16.44 -19.91 -12.16
N ALA A 106 -16.46 -19.69 -10.85
CA ALA A 106 -15.38 -18.98 -10.14
C ALA A 106 -14.07 -19.78 -10.19
N TRP A 107 -14.12 -21.10 -10.00
CA TRP A 107 -12.96 -21.98 -10.12
C TRP A 107 -12.35 -21.93 -11.53
N GLY A 108 -13.19 -22.06 -12.57
CA GLY A 108 -12.77 -21.96 -13.96
C GLY A 108 -12.13 -20.60 -14.25
N ALA A 109 -12.79 -19.52 -13.84
CA ALA A 109 -12.27 -18.16 -13.99
C ALA A 109 -10.94 -17.95 -13.26
N LEU A 110 -10.77 -18.51 -12.06
CA LEU A 110 -9.53 -18.43 -11.28
C LEU A 110 -8.39 -19.21 -11.95
N VAL A 111 -8.67 -20.41 -12.45
CA VAL A 111 -7.71 -21.25 -13.19
C VAL A 111 -7.24 -20.53 -14.45
N ASP A 112 -8.17 -19.99 -15.23
CA ASP A 112 -7.87 -19.26 -16.46
C ASP A 112 -7.09 -17.96 -16.18
N LEU A 113 -7.42 -17.23 -15.11
CA LEU A 113 -6.67 -16.05 -14.68
C LEU A 113 -5.24 -16.44 -14.28
N ARG A 114 -5.09 -17.52 -13.50
CA ARG A 114 -3.80 -18.06 -13.09
C ARG A 114 -2.94 -18.43 -14.29
N ASP A 115 -3.49 -19.08 -15.30
CA ASP A 115 -2.72 -19.48 -16.49
C ASP A 115 -2.21 -18.27 -17.28
N LYS A 116 -2.86 -17.10 -17.18
CA LYS A 116 -2.43 -15.86 -17.82
C LYS A 116 -1.34 -15.12 -17.02
N ILE A 117 -1.45 -15.03 -15.69
CA ILE A 117 -0.56 -14.18 -14.88
C ILE A 117 0.51 -14.93 -14.08
N ALA A 118 0.30 -16.23 -13.84
CA ALA A 118 1.16 -17.09 -13.04
C ALA A 118 1.19 -18.53 -13.61
N PRO A 119 1.65 -18.71 -14.86
CA PRO A 119 1.66 -20.01 -15.50
C PRO A 119 2.49 -21.02 -14.70
N GLY A 120 1.96 -22.24 -14.55
CA GLY A 120 2.60 -23.33 -13.81
C GLY A 120 2.29 -23.39 -12.31
N GLU A 121 1.72 -22.33 -11.73
CA GLU A 121 1.25 -22.34 -10.34
C GLU A 121 -0.04 -23.14 -10.21
N LYS A 122 -0.39 -23.56 -8.99
CA LYS A 122 -1.58 -24.39 -8.75
C LYS A 122 -2.55 -23.67 -7.81
N PRO A 123 -3.84 -23.55 -8.17
CA PRO A 123 -4.86 -23.14 -7.23
C PRO A 123 -4.95 -24.10 -6.04
N GLY A 124 -5.22 -23.56 -4.86
CA GLY A 124 -5.30 -24.33 -3.64
C GLY A 124 -5.67 -23.49 -2.42
N TRP A 125 -5.65 -24.16 -1.27
CA TRP A 125 -5.91 -23.56 0.03
C TRP A 125 -4.60 -23.30 0.77
N PHE A 126 -4.46 -22.10 1.34
CA PHE A 126 -3.24 -21.67 2.02
C PHE A 126 -3.55 -20.99 3.34
N VAL A 127 -2.65 -21.14 4.30
CA VAL A 127 -2.55 -20.26 5.47
C VAL A 127 -1.42 -19.28 5.21
N VAL A 128 -1.72 -18.00 5.29
CA VAL A 128 -0.80 -16.92 4.96
C VAL A 128 -0.64 -16.01 6.17
N VAL A 129 0.60 -15.70 6.53
CA VAL A 129 0.92 -14.80 7.65
C VAL A 129 1.53 -13.53 7.09
N ASN A 130 1.05 -12.39 7.57
CA ASN A 130 1.61 -11.07 7.30
C ASN A 130 1.71 -10.34 8.65
N GLY A 131 2.93 -10.14 9.13
CA GLY A 131 3.18 -9.49 10.40
C GLY A 131 2.93 -7.99 10.39
N ASP A 132 2.80 -7.35 9.22
CA ASP A 132 2.60 -5.90 9.09
C ASP A 132 1.85 -5.57 7.78
N VAL A 133 0.54 -5.37 7.91
CA VAL A 133 -0.33 -5.04 6.77
C VAL A 133 -0.24 -3.58 6.37
N ASP A 134 -0.01 -2.69 7.32
CA ASP A 134 -0.14 -1.24 7.15
C ASP A 134 1.20 -0.57 6.84
N ARG A 135 2.33 -1.21 7.18
CA ARG A 135 3.69 -0.75 6.91
C ARG A 135 3.93 0.71 7.29
N ILE A 136 3.31 1.15 8.38
CA ILE A 136 3.48 2.49 8.90
C ILE A 136 4.90 2.60 9.44
N ALA A 137 5.72 3.45 8.81
CA ALA A 137 7.04 3.75 9.33
C ALA A 137 6.89 4.32 10.75
N PRO A 138 7.69 3.86 11.72
CA PRO A 138 7.72 4.52 13.03
C PRO A 138 8.02 6.01 12.82
N PRO A 139 7.41 6.91 13.61
CA PRO A 139 7.71 8.34 13.54
C PRO A 139 9.22 8.52 13.63
N SER A 140 9.81 9.25 12.68
CA SER A 140 11.24 9.54 12.74
C SER A 140 11.58 10.15 14.10
N GLU A 141 12.75 9.84 14.66
CA GLU A 141 13.17 10.39 15.96
C GLU A 141 13.08 11.92 15.98
N ALA A 142 13.31 12.57 14.83
CA ALA A 142 13.12 14.01 14.65
C ALA A 142 11.66 14.44 14.83
N LEU A 143 10.71 13.75 14.19
CA LEU A 143 9.28 14.03 14.37
C LEU A 143 8.82 13.69 15.80
N GLN A 144 9.37 12.63 16.39
CA GLN A 144 9.08 12.20 17.76
C GLN A 144 9.61 13.19 18.80
N ALA A 145 10.79 13.79 18.59
CA ALA A 145 11.37 14.83 19.43
C ALA A 145 10.58 16.15 19.36
N LEU A 146 10.03 16.49 18.19
CA LEU A 146 9.16 17.67 18.01
C LEU A 146 7.78 17.51 18.64
N LEU A 147 7.33 16.27 18.85
CA LEU A 147 6.04 15.94 19.47
C LEU A 147 6.11 15.77 21.00
N GLN A 148 7.29 15.88 21.61
CA GLN A 148 7.40 15.84 23.08
C GLN A 148 6.85 17.15 23.67
N PRO A 149 5.79 17.10 24.50
CA PRO A 149 5.38 18.27 25.26
C PRO A 149 6.51 18.62 26.23
N SER A 150 6.97 19.87 26.19
CA SER A 150 7.94 20.41 27.13
C SER A 150 7.36 20.37 28.55
N SER A 151 7.62 19.30 29.29
CA SER A 151 7.36 19.26 30.73
C SER A 151 8.46 20.05 31.46
N SER A 152 8.50 21.37 31.25
CA SER A 152 9.33 22.28 32.01
C SER A 152 8.57 22.74 33.25
N GLY A 153 8.57 21.89 34.28
CA GLY A 153 8.27 22.31 35.63
C GLY A 153 9.56 22.59 36.40
N SER A 154 9.93 23.87 36.57
CA SER A 154 10.76 24.33 37.72
C SER A 154 10.92 25.87 37.79
N GLN A 155 10.09 26.47 38.63
CA GLN A 155 10.38 27.51 39.66
C GLN A 155 11.56 28.52 39.49
N THR A 156 11.18 29.81 39.45
CA THR A 156 11.71 31.03 40.15
C THR A 156 13.20 31.44 40.08
N GLY A 157 13.45 32.75 39.78
CA GLY A 157 14.73 33.45 39.44
C GLY A 157 15.78 33.67 40.57
N PRO A 158 16.63 34.76 40.60
CA PRO A 158 16.65 36.02 39.81
C PRO A 158 18.04 36.52 39.25
N ALA A 159 17.95 37.50 38.33
CA ALA A 159 18.77 38.71 38.04
C ALA A 159 20.33 38.76 37.97
N SER A 160 20.79 39.75 37.18
CA SER A 160 22.15 40.34 37.00
C SER A 160 22.92 39.75 35.82
N GLY A 161 23.52 40.47 34.86
CA GLY A 161 23.80 41.89 34.67
C GLY A 161 25.04 41.98 33.76
N GLY A 162 25.12 42.95 32.84
CA GLY A 162 26.36 43.33 32.16
C GLY A 162 26.31 43.33 30.63
N SER A 163 26.21 44.54 30.06
CA SER A 163 26.52 44.83 28.66
C SER A 163 28.02 44.66 28.37
N SER A 164 28.37 44.18 27.17
CA SER A 164 29.57 44.64 26.48
C SER A 164 29.40 44.52 24.97
N VAL A 165 30.11 45.41 24.28
CA VAL A 165 29.96 45.86 22.91
C VAL A 165 31.13 45.29 22.08
N ASN A 166 30.90 44.83 20.85
CA ASN A 166 31.62 45.25 19.61
C ASN A 166 31.73 44.20 18.49
N ALA A 167 31.69 44.77 17.26
CA ALA A 167 32.32 44.37 15.98
C ALA A 167 31.76 43.11 15.28
N ILE A 168 30.93 43.26 14.23
CA ILE A 168 31.25 43.60 12.81
C ILE A 168 32.21 42.59 12.16
N ALA A 169 31.64 41.76 11.27
CA ALA A 169 32.21 41.43 9.97
C ALA A 169 31.05 41.08 9.02
N GLU A 170 30.88 41.91 8.00
CA GLU A 170 30.03 41.71 6.84
C GLU A 170 30.77 40.79 5.85
N GLU A 171 30.08 39.79 5.28
CA GLU A 171 30.35 39.29 3.93
C GLU A 171 29.01 38.99 3.26
N ASP A 172 28.77 39.73 2.17
CA ASP A 172 27.67 39.63 1.20
C ASP A 172 27.70 38.29 0.44
N ASP A 173 26.52 37.76 0.07
CA ASP A 173 26.23 37.18 -1.26
C ASP A 173 24.73 36.82 -1.36
N ASP A 174 23.97 37.66 -2.07
CA ASP A 174 22.97 37.37 -3.11
C ASP A 174 22.07 36.11 -2.91
N GLY A 175 20.75 36.19 -2.71
CA GLY A 175 19.78 36.88 -3.55
C GLY A 175 19.17 35.93 -4.59
N GLU A 176 18.23 35.05 -4.22
CA GLU A 176 17.26 34.45 -5.17
C GLU A 176 15.90 34.25 -4.49
N GLU A 177 14.91 34.97 -4.99
CA GLU A 177 13.55 35.13 -4.51
C GLU A 177 12.63 34.11 -5.20
N PHE A 178 12.08 33.14 -4.46
CA PHE A 178 11.06 32.23 -4.99
C PHE A 178 9.67 32.87 -4.88
N PRO A 179 8.95 33.12 -6.00
CA PRO A 179 7.61 33.69 -5.94
C PRO A 179 6.58 32.68 -5.41
N ARG A 180 5.77 33.14 -4.46
CA ARG A 180 4.63 32.40 -3.90
C ARG A 180 3.56 32.16 -4.98
N ARG A 181 2.96 30.95 -4.97
CA ARG A 181 1.75 30.65 -5.76
C ARG A 181 0.58 31.52 -5.31
N PRO A 182 -0.21 32.09 -6.23
CA PRO A 182 -1.52 32.63 -5.89
C PRO A 182 -2.60 31.54 -5.85
N GLU A 183 -3.60 31.84 -5.02
CA GLU A 183 -4.73 31.04 -4.58
C GLU A 183 -5.78 30.77 -5.67
N GLU A 184 -6.65 29.81 -5.37
CA GLU A 184 -7.80 29.37 -6.14
C GLU A 184 -8.72 30.51 -6.61
N VAL A 185 -9.19 30.40 -7.86
CA VAL A 185 -10.41 31.07 -8.32
C VAL A 185 -11.31 30.02 -8.96
N CYS A 186 -12.39 29.70 -8.27
CA CYS A 186 -13.57 29.04 -8.82
C CYS A 186 -14.13 29.89 -9.97
N CYS A 187 -14.36 29.30 -11.13
CA CYS A 187 -15.22 29.87 -12.16
C CYS A 187 -16.11 28.77 -12.75
N ASP A 188 -17.38 29.15 -12.84
CA ASP A 188 -18.58 28.40 -13.14
C ASP A 188 -18.59 27.56 -14.43
N HIS A 189 -19.47 26.56 -14.37
CA HIS A 189 -20.04 25.84 -15.49
C HIS A 189 -20.64 26.80 -16.54
N ASP A 190 -20.30 26.59 -17.81
CA ASP A 190 -21.25 26.82 -18.90
C ASP A 190 -21.03 25.80 -20.04
N LEU A 191 -22.10 25.09 -20.37
CA LEU A 191 -22.20 24.06 -21.41
C LEU A 191 -22.41 24.70 -22.79
N PRO A 192 -21.84 24.16 -23.88
CA PRO A 192 -22.21 24.61 -25.22
C PRO A 192 -23.44 23.86 -25.78
N ASN A 193 -24.42 24.62 -26.26
CA ASN A 193 -25.58 24.15 -27.02
C ASN A 193 -25.20 23.93 -28.51
N PRO A 194 -25.73 22.92 -29.22
CA PRO A 194 -25.30 22.59 -30.58
C PRO A 194 -26.26 23.15 -31.63
N HIS A 195 -25.76 23.77 -32.70
CA HIS A 195 -26.52 23.88 -33.96
C HIS A 195 -25.61 24.01 -35.19
N SER A 196 -25.90 23.11 -36.14
CA SER A 196 -25.67 23.18 -37.60
C SER A 196 -24.24 23.15 -38.15
#